data_AF-A0A947XS28-F1
#
_entry.id   AF-A0A947XS28-F1
#
_cell.length_a   1.000
_cell.length_b   1.000
_cell.length_c   1.000
_cell.angle_alpha   90.00
_cell.angle_beta   90.00
_cell.angle_gamma   90.00
#
_symmetry.space_group_name_H-M   'P 1'
#
loop_
_entity.id
_entity.type
_entity.pdbx_description
1 polymer ?
#
loop_
_entity_poly.entity_id
_entity_poly.type
_entity_poly.pdbx_seq_one_letter_code
_entity_poly.pdbx_strand_id
1 'polypeptide(L)'
;MLRCTIFRIMERGFANSKNDMIDLSEWKPEYSVGNTTLDNQHQKLLQLCKHVSQYQCDGTKASIETFHSILSELAFYAERHFELEEDVLRRVWYPRLQEQIQEHDAYREWLTEFLCVAMHGNIDKSTLQNYLEQWWVGHILDSDMQYSCYLKK
;
A
#
# COMPACT_ATOMS: atom_id res chain seq x y z
N MET A 1 -3.92 -27.03 17.63
CA MET A 1 -4.19 -25.59 17.87
C MET A 1 -2.98 -24.81 17.40
N LEU A 2 -2.95 -24.46 16.11
CA LEU A 2 -1.92 -23.58 15.56
C LEU A 2 -2.27 -22.16 16.02
N ARG A 3 -1.60 -21.70 17.08
CA ARG A 3 -1.55 -20.28 17.42
C ARG A 3 -0.85 -19.59 16.24
N CYS A 4 -1.68 -19.07 15.33
CA CYS A 4 -1.28 -18.11 14.32
C CYS A 4 -0.47 -17.01 15.02
N THR A 5 0.76 -16.81 14.60
CA THR A 5 1.80 -15.98 15.23
C THR A 5 1.53 -14.48 15.03
N ILE A 6 0.27 -14.06 15.18
CA ILE A 6 -0.32 -12.76 14.84
C ILE A 6 0.29 -11.56 15.61
N PHE A 7 1.18 -11.78 16.58
CA PHE A 7 1.59 -10.70 17.50
C PHE A 7 3.04 -10.22 17.39
N ARG A 8 3.87 -10.72 16.47
CA ARG A 8 5.33 -10.49 16.54
C ARG A 8 5.99 -9.63 15.47
N ILE A 9 5.23 -9.11 14.49
CA ILE A 9 5.79 -8.19 13.46
C ILE A 9 5.30 -6.74 13.63
N MET A 10 4.41 -6.46 14.59
CA MET A 10 3.93 -5.09 14.87
C MET A 10 4.85 -4.24 15.76
N GLU A 11 6.10 -4.66 16.03
CA GLU A 11 7.03 -3.92 16.91
C GLU A 11 8.29 -3.42 16.22
N ARG A 12 8.13 -2.69 15.11
CA ARG A 12 9.08 -1.62 14.74
C ARG A 12 8.25 -0.37 14.46
N GLY A 13 8.24 0.49 15.47
CA GLY A 13 7.18 1.45 15.66
C GLY A 13 7.16 2.62 14.70
N PHE A 14 5.96 3.18 14.57
CA PHE A 14 5.78 4.61 14.49
C PHE A 14 4.94 5.04 15.69
N ALA A 15 5.49 6.00 16.44
CA ALA A 15 4.89 6.54 17.65
C ALA A 15 3.60 7.32 17.31
N ASN A 16 2.63 7.14 18.18
CA ASN A 16 1.34 7.82 18.25
C ASN A 16 1.46 9.35 18.04
N SER A 17 0.83 9.85 16.98
CA SER A 17 0.53 11.28 16.80
C SER A 17 -0.81 11.41 16.08
N LYS A 18 -1.85 11.67 16.86
CA LYS A 18 -3.18 12.20 16.50
C LYS A 18 -3.88 11.56 15.29
N ASN A 19 -5.08 11.05 15.58
CA ASN A 19 -6.09 10.56 14.66
C ASN A 19 -6.61 11.65 13.70
N ASP A 20 -5.75 12.22 12.87
CA ASP A 20 -6.14 12.92 11.66
C ASP A 20 -6.24 11.84 10.58
N MET A 21 -7.47 11.41 10.30
CA MET A 21 -7.74 10.50 9.18
C MET A 21 -7.11 11.09 7.92
N ILE A 22 -6.11 10.42 7.37
CA ILE A 22 -5.46 10.86 6.14
C ILE A 22 -6.46 10.67 5.02
N ASP A 23 -6.95 11.78 4.47
CA ASP A 23 -7.87 11.71 3.33
C ASP A 23 -7.11 11.28 2.07
N LEU A 24 -7.24 9.99 1.72
CA LEU A 24 -6.71 9.39 0.48
C LEU A 24 -7.30 10.00 -0.80
N SER A 25 -8.32 10.88 -0.71
CA SER A 25 -9.06 11.36 -1.87
C SER A 25 -8.39 12.51 -2.62
N GLU A 26 -7.48 13.24 -1.99
CA GLU A 26 -6.86 14.40 -2.60
C GLU A 26 -5.40 14.10 -2.91
N TRP A 27 -5.10 13.96 -4.21
CA TRP A 27 -3.71 14.02 -4.67
C TRP A 27 -3.14 15.38 -4.32
N LYS A 28 -2.01 15.39 -3.61
CA LYS A 28 -1.33 16.63 -3.23
C LYS A 28 -0.02 16.76 -4.00
N PRO A 29 0.40 17.99 -4.36
CA PRO A 29 1.67 18.20 -5.05
C PRO A 29 2.89 17.60 -4.32
N GLU A 30 2.82 17.48 -3.00
CA GLU A 30 3.88 16.89 -2.16
C GLU A 30 4.07 15.39 -2.36
N TYR A 31 3.12 14.69 -3.00
CA TYR A 31 3.22 13.27 -3.34
C TYR A 31 3.95 13.02 -4.67
N SER A 32 4.25 14.07 -5.43
CA SER A 32 4.89 13.94 -6.73
C SER A 32 6.39 13.67 -6.57
N VAL A 33 6.85 12.56 -7.14
CA VAL A 33 8.28 12.21 -7.22
C VAL A 33 8.98 12.86 -8.41
N GLY A 34 8.27 13.69 -9.16
CA GLY A 34 8.79 14.34 -10.38
C GLY A 34 8.82 13.42 -11.60
N ASN A 35 8.11 12.28 -11.57
CA ASN A 35 7.94 11.39 -12.69
C ASN A 35 6.45 11.17 -12.94
N THR A 36 5.94 11.70 -14.05
CA THR A 36 4.51 11.66 -14.39
C THR A 36 3.93 10.25 -14.41
N THR A 37 4.70 9.23 -14.81
CA THR A 37 4.21 7.85 -14.83
C THR A 37 4.05 7.30 -13.41
N LEU A 38 5.04 7.51 -12.54
CA LEU A 38 4.96 7.09 -11.13
C LEU A 38 3.87 7.86 -10.39
N ASP A 39 3.77 9.18 -10.61
CA ASP A 39 2.74 10.02 -10.00
C ASP A 39 1.33 9.55 -10.38
N ASN A 40 1.11 9.19 -11.65
CA ASN A 40 -0.18 8.63 -12.09
C ASN A 40 -0.46 7.26 -11.44
N GLN A 41 0.57 6.43 -11.22
CA GLN A 41 0.41 5.17 -10.50
C GLN A 41 0.07 5.40 -9.02
N HIS A 42 0.75 6.33 -8.33
CA HIS A 42 0.44 6.71 -6.95
C HIS A 42 -1.01 7.18 -6.82
N GLN A 43 -1.49 8.06 -7.71
CA GLN A 43 -2.88 8.51 -7.72
C GLN A 43 -3.88 7.35 -7.81
N LYS A 44 -3.64 6.40 -8.73
CA LYS A 44 -4.52 5.24 -8.90
C LYS A 44 -4.44 4.29 -7.69
N LEU A 45 -3.27 4.13 -7.07
CA LEU A 45 -3.11 3.33 -5.85
C LEU A 45 -3.86 3.92 -4.66
N LEU A 46 -3.75 5.23 -4.44
CA LEU A 46 -4.50 5.92 -3.38
C LEU A 46 -6.02 5.81 -3.61
N GLN A 47 -6.46 5.92 -4.87
CA GLN A 47 -7.87 5.69 -5.23
C GLN A 47 -8.33 4.25 -4.95
N LEU A 48 -7.49 3.25 -5.23
CA LEU A 48 -7.79 1.84 -4.94
C LEU A 48 -7.84 1.59 -3.43
N CYS A 49 -6.90 2.13 -2.66
CA CYS A 49 -6.89 2.04 -1.20
C CYS A 49 -8.16 2.65 -0.61
N LYS A 50 -8.60 3.80 -1.14
CA LYS A 50 -9.87 4.42 -0.77
C LYS A 50 -11.05 3.52 -1.10
N HIS A 51 -11.08 2.94 -2.31
CA HIS A 51 -12.16 2.04 -2.72
C HIS A 51 -12.26 0.83 -1.79
N VAL A 52 -11.15 0.18 -1.48
CA VAL A 52 -11.09 -0.93 -0.52
C VAL A 52 -11.65 -0.51 0.84
N SER A 53 -11.21 0.65 1.34
CA SER A 53 -11.58 1.15 2.67
C SER A 53 -13.05 1.55 2.79
N GLN A 54 -13.64 2.10 1.72
CA GLN A 54 -15.02 2.55 1.69
C GLN A 54 -16.02 1.43 1.35
N TYR A 55 -15.56 0.29 0.83
CA TYR A 55 -16.44 -0.79 0.39
C TYR A 55 -17.17 -1.43 1.59
N GLN A 56 -18.50 -1.34 1.57
CA GLN A 56 -19.37 -1.97 2.57
C GLN A 56 -19.79 -3.36 2.08
N CYS A 57 -19.58 -4.37 2.93
CA CYS A 57 -19.95 -5.74 2.64
C CYS A 57 -21.23 -6.01 3.44
N ASP A 58 -22.29 -6.40 2.75
CA ASP A 58 -23.59 -6.75 3.35
C ASP A 58 -23.67 -8.22 3.80
N GLY A 59 -22.55 -8.95 3.70
CA GLY A 59 -22.45 -10.37 4.06
C GLY A 59 -22.97 -11.33 2.98
N THR A 60 -23.53 -10.83 1.87
CA THR A 60 -23.91 -11.68 0.75
C THR A 60 -22.67 -12.23 0.04
N LYS A 61 -22.81 -13.40 -0.59
CA LYS A 61 -21.74 -14.00 -1.41
C LYS A 61 -21.22 -13.02 -2.46
N ALA A 62 -22.13 -12.29 -3.12
CA ALA A 62 -21.79 -11.33 -4.16
C ALA A 62 -20.98 -10.13 -3.62
N SER A 63 -21.32 -9.61 -2.43
CA SER A 63 -20.55 -8.49 -1.86
C SER A 63 -19.17 -8.93 -1.37
N ILE A 64 -19.06 -10.16 -0.85
CA ILE A 64 -17.77 -10.77 -0.49
C ILE A 64 -16.90 -10.94 -1.75
N GLU A 65 -17.45 -11.52 -2.82
CA GLU A 65 -16.75 -11.68 -4.10
C GLU A 65 -16.28 -10.33 -4.68
N THR A 66 -17.14 -9.31 -4.59
CA THR A 66 -16.79 -7.95 -5.03
C THR A 66 -15.64 -7.37 -4.21
N PHE A 67 -15.68 -7.52 -2.87
CA PHE A 67 -14.60 -7.08 -2.00
C PHE A 67 -13.26 -7.75 -2.34
N HIS A 68 -13.27 -9.07 -2.57
CA HIS A 68 -12.09 -9.80 -3.03
C HIS A 68 -11.58 -9.31 -4.40
N SER A 69 -12.48 -8.96 -5.32
CA SER A 69 -12.11 -8.40 -6.62
C SER A 69 -11.38 -7.06 -6.48
N ILE A 70 -11.86 -6.17 -5.60
CA ILE A 70 -11.23 -4.86 -5.37
C ILE A 70 -9.84 -5.05 -4.76
N LEU A 71 -9.70 -5.95 -3.78
CA LEU A 71 -8.39 -6.27 -3.19
C LEU A 71 -7.43 -6.88 -4.22
N SER A 72 -7.93 -7.72 -5.13
CA SER A 72 -7.12 -8.30 -6.20
C SER A 72 -6.66 -7.24 -7.20
N GLU A 73 -7.51 -6.25 -7.51
CA GLU A 73 -7.12 -5.10 -8.33
C GLU A 73 -6.00 -4.28 -7.65
N LEU A 74 -6.12 -4.03 -6.34
CA LEU A 74 -5.08 -3.34 -5.56
C LEU A 74 -3.76 -4.12 -5.59
N ALA A 75 -3.79 -5.43 -5.34
CA ALA A 75 -2.60 -6.28 -5.36
C ALA A 75 -1.91 -6.27 -6.73
N PHE A 76 -2.68 -6.44 -7.79
CA PHE A 76 -2.16 -6.40 -9.16
C PHE A 76 -1.52 -5.05 -9.49
N TYR A 77 -2.19 -3.96 -9.14
CA TYR A 77 -1.70 -2.62 -9.46
C TYR A 77 -0.47 -2.23 -8.65
N ALA A 78 -0.42 -2.61 -7.36
CA ALA A 78 0.76 -2.43 -6.51
C ALA A 78 1.99 -3.15 -7.10
N GLU A 79 1.83 -4.40 -7.53
CA GLU A 79 2.93 -5.16 -8.14
C GLU A 79 3.45 -4.51 -9.42
N ARG A 80 2.56 -4.01 -10.29
CA ARG A 80 2.96 -3.28 -11.50
C ARG A 80 3.68 -1.97 -11.19
N HIS A 81 3.28 -1.30 -10.11
CA HIS A 81 3.91 -0.08 -9.66
C HIS A 81 5.33 -0.34 -9.16
N PHE A 82 5.49 -1.27 -8.22
CA PHE A 82 6.79 -1.64 -7.65
C PHE A 82 7.78 -2.10 -8.73
N GLU A 83 7.35 -2.94 -9.68
CA GLU A 83 8.24 -3.36 -10.77
C GLU A 83 8.75 -2.19 -11.62
N LEU A 84 7.87 -1.23 -11.94
CA LEU A 84 8.24 -0.07 -12.74
C LEU A 84 9.20 0.83 -11.96
N GLU A 85 8.86 1.12 -10.71
CA GLU A 85 9.66 1.95 -9.82
C GLU A 85 11.05 1.35 -9.60
N GLU A 86 11.14 0.08 -9.23
CA GLU A 86 12.41 -0.62 -9.05
C GLU A 86 13.26 -0.61 -10.34
N ASP A 87 12.64 -0.69 -11.52
CA ASP A 87 13.35 -0.53 -12.80
C ASP A 87 13.85 0.90 -13.04
N VAL A 88 13.03 1.91 -12.73
CA VAL A 88 13.44 3.32 -12.80
C VAL A 88 14.64 3.57 -11.87
N LEU A 89 14.55 3.13 -10.62
CA LEU A 89 15.59 3.28 -9.60
C LEU A 89 16.88 2.56 -9.98
N ARG A 90 16.77 1.37 -10.58
CA ARG A 90 17.91 0.62 -11.11
C ARG A 90 18.63 1.38 -12.24
N ARG A 91 17.88 2.00 -13.15
CA ARG A 91 18.45 2.77 -14.29
C ARG A 91 19.17 4.04 -13.86
N VAL A 92 18.75 4.66 -12.77
CA VAL A 92 19.39 5.88 -12.22
C VAL A 92 20.46 5.57 -11.16
N TRP A 93 20.75 4.28 -10.92
CA TRP A 93 21.71 3.83 -9.92
C TRP A 93 21.40 4.38 -8.51
N TYR A 94 20.12 4.39 -8.14
CA TYR A 94 19.69 4.88 -6.84
C TYR A 94 20.32 4.04 -5.71
N PRO A 95 21.09 4.66 -4.79
CA PRO A 95 21.93 3.92 -3.84
C PRO A 95 21.13 3.11 -2.80
N ARG A 96 19.88 3.48 -2.52
CA ARG A 96 19.01 2.80 -1.54
C ARG A 96 17.97 1.88 -2.19
N LEU A 97 18.16 1.47 -3.45
CA LEU A 97 17.23 0.57 -4.15
C LEU A 97 16.93 -0.71 -3.36
N GLN A 98 17.92 -1.29 -2.68
CA GLN A 98 17.69 -2.50 -1.88
C GLN A 98 16.77 -2.28 -0.68
N GLU A 99 16.79 -1.09 -0.08
CA GLU A 99 15.89 -0.74 1.02
C GLU A 99 14.46 -0.55 0.49
N GLN A 100 14.30 0.11 -0.65
CA GLN A 100 13.01 0.25 -1.33
C GLN A 100 12.37 -1.12 -1.63
N ILE A 101 13.14 -2.05 -2.21
CA ILE A 101 12.67 -3.42 -2.51
C ILE A 101 12.21 -4.15 -1.23
N GLN A 102 12.94 -3.98 -0.12
CA GLN A 102 12.56 -4.61 1.15
C GLN A 102 11.22 -4.08 1.70
N GLU A 103 10.94 -2.79 1.53
CA GLU A 103 9.65 -2.21 1.90
C GLU A 103 8.51 -2.75 1.01
N HIS A 104 8.75 -2.88 -0.29
CA HIS A 104 7.80 -3.49 -1.22
C HIS A 104 7.54 -4.96 -0.89
N ASP A 105 8.58 -5.73 -0.59
CA ASP A 105 8.48 -7.13 -0.22
C ASP A 105 7.67 -7.31 1.07
N ALA A 106 7.90 -6.46 2.09
CA ALA A 106 7.11 -6.46 3.31
C ALA A 106 5.62 -6.17 3.05
N TYR A 107 5.31 -5.25 2.12
CA TYR A 107 3.93 -4.99 1.72
C TYR A 107 3.30 -6.18 0.96
N ARG A 108 4.04 -6.81 0.04
CA ARG A 108 3.60 -8.01 -0.69
C ARG A 108 3.26 -9.16 0.27
N GLU A 109 4.13 -9.40 1.26
CA GLU A 109 3.91 -10.41 2.30
C GLU A 109 2.65 -10.10 3.10
N TRP A 110 2.54 -8.87 3.63
CA TRP A 110 1.36 -8.45 4.39
C TRP A 110 0.06 -8.61 3.60
N LEU A 111 0.03 -8.18 2.33
CA LEU A 111 -1.17 -8.25 1.50
C LEU A 111 -1.56 -9.69 1.19
N THR A 112 -0.58 -10.56 0.98
CA THR A 112 -0.80 -12.00 0.77
C THR A 112 -1.40 -12.67 2.01
N GLU A 113 -0.85 -12.37 3.19
CA GLU A 113 -1.39 -12.87 4.47
C GLU A 113 -2.81 -12.35 4.70
N PHE A 114 -3.05 -11.06 4.43
CA PHE A 114 -4.36 -10.44 4.57
C PHE A 114 -5.40 -11.09 3.65
N LEU A 115 -5.07 -11.31 2.37
CA LEU A 115 -5.94 -12.00 1.41
C LEU A 115 -6.28 -13.43 1.90
N CYS A 116 -5.31 -14.16 2.43
CA CYS A 116 -5.53 -15.49 2.99
C CYS A 116 -6.51 -15.46 4.18
N VAL A 117 -6.35 -14.50 5.10
CA VAL A 117 -7.28 -14.32 6.24
C VAL A 117 -8.67 -13.90 5.75
N ALA A 118 -8.74 -13.02 4.75
CA ALA A 118 -9.99 -12.54 4.17
C ALA A 118 -10.83 -13.67 3.56
N MET A 119 -10.19 -14.66 2.93
CA MET A 119 -10.88 -15.84 2.38
C MET A 119 -11.61 -16.67 3.45
N HIS A 120 -11.21 -16.56 4.72
CA HIS A 120 -11.84 -17.27 5.84
C HIS A 120 -12.91 -16.44 6.56
N GLY A 121 -13.28 -15.27 6.02
CA GLY A 121 -14.37 -14.42 6.52
C GLY A 121 -14.04 -13.57 7.75
N ASN A 122 -12.79 -13.57 8.22
CA ASN A 122 -12.35 -12.80 9.38
C ASN A 122 -11.65 -11.51 8.94
N ILE A 123 -12.42 -10.54 8.43
CA ILE A 123 -11.84 -9.27 7.94
C ILE A 123 -12.08 -8.18 8.98
N ASP A 124 -11.01 -7.76 9.65
CA ASP A 124 -11.01 -6.48 10.36
C ASP A 124 -10.77 -5.34 9.36
N LYS A 125 -11.87 -4.75 8.90
CA LYS A 125 -11.84 -3.63 7.94
C LYS A 125 -11.16 -2.39 8.49
N SER A 126 -11.25 -2.14 9.80
CA SER A 126 -10.65 -0.97 10.41
C SER A 126 -9.12 -1.07 10.41
N THR A 127 -8.61 -2.26 10.73
CA THR A 127 -7.18 -2.57 10.65
C THR A 127 -6.68 -2.52 9.21
N LEU A 128 -7.46 -3.05 8.25
CA LEU A 128 -7.13 -2.96 6.82
C LEU A 128 -7.00 -1.51 6.35
N GLN A 129 -8.02 -0.70 6.62
CA GLN A 129 -8.07 0.70 6.21
C GLN A 129 -6.87 1.46 6.76
N ASN A 130 -6.66 1.37 8.08
CA ASN A 130 -5.55 2.06 8.74
C ASN A 130 -4.20 1.65 8.15
N TYR A 131 -4.00 0.37 7.88
CA TYR A 131 -2.75 -0.10 7.30
C TYR A 131 -2.53 0.42 5.87
N LEU A 132 -3.52 0.29 4.99
CA LEU A 132 -3.39 0.76 3.61
C LEU A 132 -3.14 2.26 3.54
N GLU A 133 -3.87 3.03 4.35
CA GLU A 133 -3.71 4.48 4.45
C GLU A 133 -2.31 4.86 4.92
N GLN A 134 -1.86 4.28 6.03
CA GLN A 134 -0.57 4.62 6.62
C GLN A 134 0.59 4.14 5.77
N TRP A 135 0.52 2.93 5.22
CA TRP A 135 1.61 2.37 4.44
C TRP A 135 1.81 3.14 3.14
N TRP A 136 0.77 3.33 2.32
CA TRP A 136 0.94 4.00 1.02
C TRP A 136 1.33 5.46 1.17
N VAL A 137 0.69 6.21 2.07
CA VAL A 137 1.02 7.63 2.25
C VAL A 137 2.38 7.80 2.91
N GLY A 138 2.69 6.97 3.91
CA GLY A 138 4.00 6.96 4.55
C GLY A 138 5.11 6.61 3.57
N HIS A 139 4.95 5.53 2.81
CA HIS A 139 5.94 5.10 1.81
C HIS A 139 6.20 6.16 0.74
N ILE A 140 5.15 6.77 0.17
CA ILE A 140 5.30 7.84 -0.82
C ILE A 140 6.08 9.05 -0.25
N LEU A 141 5.73 9.49 0.95
CA LEU A 141 6.32 10.69 1.54
C LEU A 141 7.72 10.45 2.12
N ASP A 142 7.95 9.30 2.73
CA ASP A 142 9.17 9.01 3.47
C ASP A 142 10.20 8.26 2.62
N SER A 143 9.79 7.35 1.75
CA SER A 143 10.69 6.50 0.94
C SER A 143 10.78 7.01 -0.49
N ASP A 144 9.65 7.13 -1.18
CA ASP A 144 9.63 7.45 -2.61
C ASP A 144 10.18 8.85 -2.87
N MET A 145 9.89 9.77 -1.95
CA MET A 145 10.36 11.13 -2.07
C MET A 145 11.88 11.28 -1.99
N GLN A 146 12.58 10.32 -1.41
CA GLN A 146 14.03 10.38 -1.29
C GLN A 146 14.72 10.20 -2.65
N TYR A 147 14.12 9.44 -3.57
CA TYR A 147 14.70 9.26 -4.90
C TYR A 147 14.27 10.35 -5.89
N SER A 148 13.29 11.21 -5.55
CA SER A 148 12.79 12.26 -6.45
C SER A 148 13.89 13.13 -7.05
N CYS A 149 14.94 13.44 -6.27
CA CYS A 149 16.09 14.23 -6.75
C CYS A 149 17.02 13.48 -7.71
N TYR A 150 16.92 12.15 -7.79
CA TYR A 150 17.64 11.30 -8.74
C TYR A 150 16.91 11.17 -10.07
N LEU A 151 15.62 11.50 -10.12
CA LEU A 151 14.84 11.50 -11.36
C LEU A 151 15.15 12.77 -12.14
N LYS A 152 15.60 12.62 -13.39
CA LYS A 152 15.85 13.76 -14.27
C LYS A 152 14.52 14.45 -14.59
N LYS A 153 14.47 15.77 -14.37
CA LYS A 153 13.37 16.63 -14.84
C LYS A 153 13.36 16.75 -16.35
#